data_AF-A0A963T798-F1
#
_entry.id   AF-A0A963T798-F1
#
_cell.length_a   1.000
_cell.length_b   1.000
_cell.length_c   1.000
_cell.angle_alpha   90.00
_cell.angle_beta   90.00
_cell.angle_gamma   90.00
#
_symmetry.space_group_name_H-M   'P 1'
#
loop_
_entity.id
_entity.type
_entity.pdbx_description
1 polymer ?
#
loop_
_entity_poly.entity_id
_entity_poly.type
_entity_poly.pdbx_seq_one_letter_code
_entity_poly.pdbx_strand_id
1 'polypeptide(L)'
;MRVVIIFILLIVLGFIAWKAAERFKLIEPPAQEETTPGSSATTPDEEAIAPSLPSFDIVRVDRTGYAVIAGRATPGAKVTVLANDEPLAETTAEGDGSWVIATETPLDAGPVELSLEMTTPDGGTIRSDQTIIIYVPQREGDRPLVLRTTPGGATEVLQEPRDDGVGMGPLSLETIDYDDQGAVIFAGKAESGRVVQLFANGQFVGQTTAGGDGRWRLTATMPPGVYTLHVIQLDENGRPAYAIELPFERASLTDIELRDGKVIVQPGNSLWRIARRAYGRGIQYTVIYEANADQIRDPDLIYPGQIFEVPEQPAEEPAQ
;
A
#
# COMPACT_ATOMS: atom_id res chain seq x y z
N MET A 1 23.07 -79.69 0.68
CA MET A 1 22.85 -78.32 0.16
C MET A 1 21.47 -77.72 0.45
N ARG A 2 20.62 -78.35 1.29
CA ARG A 2 19.33 -77.79 1.78
C ARG A 2 19.37 -77.25 3.23
N VAL A 3 20.52 -77.36 3.91
CA VAL A 3 20.69 -76.96 5.32
C VAL A 3 21.24 -75.53 5.47
N VAL A 4 21.88 -74.98 4.43
CA VAL A 4 22.52 -73.64 4.48
C VAL A 4 21.52 -72.50 4.22
N ILE A 5 20.42 -72.75 3.52
CA ILE A 5 19.39 -71.73 3.21
C ILE A 5 18.46 -71.47 4.41
N ILE A 6 18.25 -72.46 5.29
CA ILE A 6 17.39 -72.32 6.48
C ILE A 6 18.05 -71.45 7.56
N PHE A 7 19.38 -71.44 7.64
CA PHE A 7 20.11 -70.64 8.64
C PHE A 7 20.12 -69.13 8.35
N ILE A 8 20.03 -68.72 7.08
CA ILE A 8 20.00 -67.30 6.70
C ILE A 8 18.59 -66.70 6.90
N LEU A 9 17.53 -67.51 6.77
CA LEU A 9 16.15 -67.04 6.96
C LEU A 9 15.78 -66.84 8.44
N LEU A 10 16.44 -67.54 9.37
CA LEU A 10 16.23 -67.39 10.82
C LEU A 10 16.93 -66.14 11.41
N ILE A 11 18.01 -65.67 10.80
CA ILE A 11 18.74 -64.48 11.30
C ILE A 11 18.03 -63.18 10.90
N VAL A 12 17.38 -63.15 9.73
CA VAL A 12 16.62 -61.96 9.28
C VAL A 12 15.28 -61.80 10.04
N LEU A 13 14.63 -62.90 10.44
CA LEU A 13 13.42 -62.86 11.28
C LEU A 13 13.73 -62.49 12.75
N GLY A 14 14.92 -62.83 13.26
CA GLY A 14 15.37 -62.41 14.59
C GLY A 14 15.68 -60.92 14.71
N PHE A 15 16.10 -60.26 13.61
CA PHE A 15 16.46 -58.84 13.63
C PHE A 15 15.25 -57.90 13.51
N ILE A 16 14.15 -58.35 12.89
CA ILE A 16 12.92 -57.57 12.77
C ILE A 16 12.10 -57.60 14.08
N ALA A 17 12.25 -58.65 14.90
CA ALA A 17 11.62 -58.73 16.23
C ALA A 17 12.33 -57.89 17.31
N TRP A 18 13.62 -57.55 17.13
CA TRP A 18 14.37 -56.72 18.08
C TRP A 18 13.97 -55.24 18.03
N LYS A 19 13.46 -54.73 16.89
CA LYS A 19 13.14 -53.31 16.74
C LYS A 19 11.69 -52.93 17.11
N ALA A 20 10.88 -53.88 17.59
CA ALA A 20 9.46 -53.67 17.87
C ALA A 20 9.03 -53.84 19.34
N ALA A 21 9.94 -54.15 20.27
CA ALA A 21 9.59 -54.51 21.66
C ALA A 21 10.07 -53.51 22.75
N GLU A 22 10.65 -52.39 22.35
CA GLU A 22 10.91 -51.22 23.19
C GLU A 22 9.97 -50.12 22.67
N ARG A 23 8.95 -49.56 23.33
CA ARG A 23 8.78 -49.23 24.75
C ARG A 23 7.30 -48.95 25.09
N PHE A 24 6.38 -49.84 24.71
CA PHE A 24 5.03 -49.84 25.30
C PHE A 24 5.03 -50.74 26.53
N LYS A 25 5.24 -50.16 27.72
CA LYS A 25 4.69 -50.69 28.97
C LYS A 25 4.39 -49.55 29.95
N LEU A 26 3.09 -49.40 30.16
CA LEU A 26 2.40 -48.51 31.10
C LEU A 26 2.29 -49.17 32.50
N ILE A 27 2.37 -48.34 33.55
CA ILE A 27 1.79 -48.43 34.92
C ILE A 27 2.59 -49.25 35.98
N GLU A 28 3.34 -48.67 36.95
CA GLU A 28 3.00 -48.05 38.30
C GLU A 28 2.84 -49.08 39.46
N PRO A 29 2.93 -48.82 40.80
CA PRO A 29 3.04 -47.57 41.64
C PRO A 29 3.96 -47.72 42.92
N PRO A 30 3.86 -47.00 44.08
CA PRO A 30 3.49 -45.61 44.47
C PRO A 30 4.53 -44.85 45.38
N ALA A 31 4.22 -43.57 45.68
CA ALA A 31 4.40 -42.76 46.92
C ALA A 31 5.78 -42.38 47.54
N GLN A 32 5.99 -41.04 47.56
CA GLN A 32 6.59 -40.10 48.55
C GLN A 32 7.57 -40.57 49.66
N GLU A 33 8.71 -39.87 49.74
CA GLU A 33 9.43 -39.42 50.97
C GLU A 33 10.32 -38.22 50.54
N GLU A 34 9.98 -36.97 50.89
CA GLU A 34 10.34 -36.22 52.12
C GLU A 34 11.82 -35.74 52.20
N THR A 35 12.04 -34.43 51.94
CA THR A 35 12.55 -33.38 52.88
C THR A 35 14.08 -33.13 52.82
N THR A 36 14.54 -32.09 52.09
CA THR A 36 15.06 -30.74 52.53
C THR A 36 16.39 -30.73 53.30
N PRO A 37 17.22 -29.64 53.33
CA PRO A 37 16.99 -28.24 52.92
C PRO A 37 18.13 -27.59 52.08
N GLY A 38 17.78 -26.58 51.26
CA GLY A 38 18.75 -25.76 50.54
C GLY A 38 18.09 -24.52 49.95
N SER A 39 17.90 -23.51 50.80
CA SER A 39 17.42 -22.19 50.43
C SER A 39 18.33 -21.54 49.39
N SER A 40 17.81 -21.30 48.19
CA SER A 40 18.14 -20.12 47.40
C SER A 40 16.86 -19.64 46.74
N ALA A 41 16.40 -18.50 47.26
CA ALA A 41 15.35 -17.72 46.64
C ALA A 41 15.73 -17.41 45.19
N THR A 42 14.80 -17.62 44.28
CA THR A 42 14.86 -17.11 42.92
C THR A 42 14.92 -15.58 42.99
N THR A 43 16.12 -15.03 42.87
CA THR A 43 16.31 -13.68 42.34
C THR A 43 15.85 -13.72 40.88
N PRO A 44 14.94 -12.85 40.42
CA PRO A 44 14.68 -12.71 39.00
C PRO A 44 16.00 -12.33 38.32
N ASP A 45 16.45 -13.17 37.38
CA ASP A 45 17.58 -12.83 36.51
C ASP A 45 17.17 -11.56 35.74
N GLU A 46 17.84 -10.46 36.10
CA GLU A 46 17.88 -9.23 35.33
C GLU A 46 18.64 -9.56 34.05
N GLU A 47 17.90 -10.04 33.06
CA GLU A 47 18.36 -10.20 31.69
C GLU A 47 18.82 -8.83 31.22
N ALA A 48 20.14 -8.61 31.17
CA ALA A 48 20.74 -7.37 30.72
C ALA A 48 20.24 -7.04 29.31
N ILE A 49 19.28 -6.12 29.23
CA ILE A 49 18.64 -5.68 28.01
C ILE A 49 19.72 -4.95 27.20
N ALA A 50 20.23 -5.56 26.13
CA ALA A 50 21.04 -4.84 25.15
C ALA A 50 20.23 -3.63 24.64
N PRO A 51 20.81 -2.42 24.56
CA PRO A 51 20.04 -1.23 24.24
C PRO A 51 19.43 -1.39 22.84
N SER A 52 18.10 -1.47 22.79
CA SER A 52 17.36 -1.42 21.53
C SER A 52 17.56 -0.04 20.90
N LEU A 53 17.75 0.01 19.58
CA LEU A 53 17.79 1.28 18.86
C LEU A 53 16.49 2.05 19.13
N PRO A 54 16.53 3.38 19.29
CA PRO A 54 15.32 4.18 19.38
C PRO A 54 14.53 4.07 18.07
N SER A 55 13.20 3.98 18.15
CA SER A 55 12.33 3.80 16.99
C SER A 55 11.10 4.68 17.05
N PHE A 56 10.56 5.06 15.88
CA PHE A 56 9.27 5.71 15.75
C PHE A 56 8.14 4.68 15.66
N ASP A 57 7.09 4.88 16.44
CA ASP A 57 5.86 4.10 16.35
C ASP A 57 4.77 4.90 15.63
N ILE A 58 4.48 6.11 16.10
CA ILE A 58 3.44 6.98 15.56
C ILE A 58 4.03 8.35 15.30
N VAL A 59 3.77 8.89 14.10
CA VAL A 59 4.01 10.29 13.77
C VAL A 59 2.76 10.84 13.13
N ARG A 60 2.12 11.80 13.79
CA ARG A 60 0.94 12.49 13.29
C ARG A 60 1.23 13.97 13.21
N VAL A 61 0.90 14.58 12.10
CA VAL A 61 1.08 16.02 11.89
C VAL A 61 -0.25 16.60 11.45
N ASP A 62 -0.71 17.63 12.16
CA ASP A 62 -1.96 18.29 11.80
C ASP A 62 -1.77 19.30 10.66
N ARG A 63 -2.89 19.91 10.24
CA ARG A 63 -2.91 20.89 9.14
C ARG A 63 -2.20 22.20 9.46
N THR A 64 -1.91 22.46 10.73
CA THR A 64 -1.21 23.64 11.20
C THR A 64 0.29 23.40 11.39
N GLY A 65 0.77 22.18 11.09
CA GLY A 65 2.18 21.82 11.17
C GLY A 65 2.63 21.35 12.56
N TYR A 66 1.72 21.24 13.54
CA TYR A 66 2.05 20.66 14.84
C TYR A 66 2.09 19.15 14.74
N ALA A 67 3.08 18.54 15.41
CA ALA A 67 3.28 17.10 15.38
C ALA A 67 3.15 16.47 16.77
N VAL A 68 2.56 15.27 16.80
CA VAL A 68 2.64 14.33 17.90
C VAL A 68 3.46 13.13 17.44
N ILE A 69 4.53 12.86 18.16
CA ILE A 69 5.56 11.87 17.81
C ILE A 69 5.69 10.93 19.00
N ALA A 70 5.58 9.63 18.74
CA ALA A 70 5.72 8.60 19.76
C ALA A 70 6.56 7.44 19.23
N GLY A 71 7.15 6.70 20.15
CA GLY A 71 8.00 5.58 19.80
C GLY A 71 8.51 4.81 21.01
N ARG A 72 9.60 4.06 20.78
CA ARG A 72 10.28 3.28 21.81
C ARG A 72 11.76 3.61 21.90
N ALA A 73 12.31 3.46 23.09
CA ALA A 73 13.72 3.62 23.40
C ALA A 73 14.09 2.79 24.64
N THR A 74 15.37 2.79 25.02
CA THR A 74 15.79 2.17 26.28
C THR A 74 15.12 2.88 27.47
N PRO A 75 14.53 2.18 28.45
CA PRO A 75 13.87 2.79 29.60
C PRO A 75 14.77 3.78 30.35
N GLY A 76 14.23 4.96 30.67
CA GLY A 76 14.98 6.04 31.32
C GLY A 76 15.99 6.75 30.43
N ALA A 77 16.14 6.37 29.15
CA ALA A 77 16.98 7.10 28.21
C ALA A 77 16.35 8.44 27.83
N LYS A 78 17.20 9.44 27.62
CA LYS A 78 16.83 10.75 27.09
C LYS A 78 16.69 10.63 25.58
N VAL A 79 15.50 10.87 25.03
CA VAL A 79 15.20 10.77 23.60
C VAL A 79 15.11 12.15 22.99
N THR A 80 15.89 12.41 21.96
CA THR A 80 15.92 13.66 21.20
C THR A 80 15.41 13.41 19.78
N VAL A 81 14.37 14.12 19.37
CA VAL A 81 13.90 14.17 17.98
C VAL A 81 14.60 15.33 17.30
N LEU A 82 15.22 15.08 16.15
CA LEU A 82 15.81 16.11 15.32
C LEU A 82 14.96 16.34 14.08
N ALA A 83 14.89 17.58 13.59
CA ALA A 83 14.30 17.96 12.31
C ALA A 83 15.40 18.60 11.45
N ASN A 84 15.67 18.02 10.27
CA ASN A 84 16.75 18.45 9.37
C ASN A 84 18.11 18.58 10.11
N ASP A 85 18.43 17.59 10.95
CA ASP A 85 19.61 17.52 11.82
C ASP A 85 19.67 18.56 12.97
N GLU A 86 18.66 19.40 13.15
CA GLU A 86 18.55 20.32 14.28
C GLU A 86 17.66 19.75 15.39
N PRO A 87 17.99 19.92 16.69
CA PRO A 87 17.13 19.45 17.78
C PRO A 87 15.75 20.11 17.74
N LEU A 88 14.71 19.30 17.54
CA LEU A 88 13.31 19.76 17.53
C LEU A 88 12.71 19.71 18.94
N ALA A 89 12.89 18.58 19.63
CA ALA A 89 12.30 18.34 20.94
C ALA A 89 12.97 17.17 21.66
N GLU A 90 12.75 17.07 22.96
CA GLU A 90 13.37 16.05 23.80
C GLU A 90 12.43 15.58 24.92
N THR A 91 12.52 14.31 25.28
CA THR A 91 11.79 13.70 26.40
C THR A 91 12.62 12.58 27.05
N THR A 92 12.08 11.96 28.10
CA THR A 92 12.68 10.76 28.70
C THR A 92 11.74 9.57 28.48
N ALA A 93 12.29 8.43 28.06
CA ALA A 93 11.52 7.19 27.92
C ALA A 93 11.06 6.66 29.28
N GLU A 94 9.80 6.20 29.32
CA GLU A 94 9.18 5.65 30.51
C GLU A 94 9.77 4.29 30.89
N GLY A 95 9.33 3.73 32.03
CA GLY A 95 9.82 2.45 32.54
C GLY A 95 9.55 1.25 31.62
N ASP A 96 8.56 1.37 30.73
CA ASP A 96 8.24 0.38 29.69
C ASP A 96 8.94 0.66 28.34
N GLY A 97 9.76 1.73 28.28
CA GLY A 97 10.49 2.16 27.09
C GLY A 97 9.69 2.99 26.11
N SER A 98 8.41 3.28 26.39
CA SER A 98 7.60 4.16 25.56
C SER A 98 7.96 5.63 25.75
N TRP A 99 7.73 6.46 24.74
CA TRP A 99 7.89 7.91 24.83
C TRP A 99 6.93 8.63 23.90
N VAL A 100 6.57 9.86 24.26
CA VAL A 100 5.71 10.75 23.48
C VAL A 100 6.23 12.19 23.56
N ILE A 101 6.21 12.89 22.44
CA ILE A 101 6.54 14.30 22.27
C ILE A 101 5.42 14.98 21.47
N ALA A 102 5.03 16.18 21.88
CA ALA A 102 4.26 17.10 21.05
C ALA A 102 5.13 18.33 20.75
N THR A 103 5.13 18.82 19.51
CA THR A 103 5.93 19.99 19.15
C THR A 103 5.32 21.26 19.76
N GLU A 104 6.18 22.15 20.28
CA GLU A 104 5.74 23.45 20.80
C GLU A 104 5.56 24.49 19.69
N THR A 105 6.33 24.33 18.60
CA THR A 105 6.24 25.13 17.38
C THR A 105 5.83 24.24 16.20
N PRO A 106 5.12 24.80 15.20
CA PRO A 106 4.84 24.06 13.98
C PRO A 106 6.14 23.78 13.22
N LEU A 107 6.17 22.67 12.51
CA LEU A 107 7.25 22.34 11.58
C LEU A 107 7.27 23.34 10.42
N ASP A 108 8.46 23.64 9.92
CA ASP A 108 8.63 24.51 8.77
C ASP A 108 7.98 23.92 7.52
N ALA A 109 7.43 24.79 6.69
CA ALA A 109 6.77 24.37 5.46
C ALA A 109 7.79 23.89 4.42
N GLY A 110 7.49 22.77 3.76
CA GLY A 110 8.38 22.06 2.85
C GLY A 110 8.73 20.65 3.34
N PRO A 111 9.72 20.00 2.73
CA PRO A 111 10.22 18.72 3.21
C PRO A 111 10.95 18.89 4.54
N VAL A 112 10.58 18.07 5.52
CA VAL A 112 11.21 17.99 6.84
C VAL A 112 11.61 16.54 7.08
N GLU A 113 12.89 16.31 7.35
CA GLU A 113 13.42 15.01 7.71
C GLU A 113 13.54 14.89 9.23
N LEU A 114 12.83 13.95 9.85
CA LEU A 114 13.00 13.64 11.27
C LEU A 114 13.94 12.44 11.46
N SER A 115 14.83 12.58 12.43
CA SER A 115 15.69 11.52 12.92
C SER A 115 15.60 11.41 14.45
N LEU A 116 16.03 10.27 14.98
CA LEU A 116 16.01 9.98 16.42
C LEU A 116 17.41 9.71 16.95
N GLU A 117 17.67 10.31 18.10
CA GLU A 117 18.82 10.03 18.93
C GLU A 117 18.36 9.75 20.35
N MET A 118 19.03 8.84 21.06
CA MET A 118 18.85 8.67 22.49
C MET A 118 20.18 8.70 23.23
N THR A 119 20.17 9.20 24.45
CA THR A 119 21.26 9.08 25.43
C THR A 119 20.84 8.12 26.53
N THR A 120 21.52 6.98 26.63
CA THR A 120 21.24 5.96 27.65
C THR A 120 21.57 6.48 29.06
N PRO A 121 21.03 5.87 30.13
CA PRO A 121 21.37 6.22 31.51
C PRO A 121 22.88 6.16 31.81
N ASP A 122 23.62 5.31 31.10
CA ASP A 122 25.07 5.16 31.20
C ASP A 122 25.86 6.23 30.42
N GLY A 123 25.16 7.16 29.75
CA GLY A 123 25.73 8.28 28.99
C GLY A 123 26.11 7.96 27.54
N GLY A 124 25.75 6.78 27.02
CA GLY A 124 26.00 6.40 25.64
C GLY A 124 24.97 6.99 24.68
N THR A 125 25.41 7.53 23.55
CA THR A 125 24.53 8.09 22.52
C THR A 125 24.32 7.08 21.39
N ILE A 126 23.05 6.80 21.05
CA ILE A 126 22.66 5.84 20.02
C ILE A 126 21.66 6.51 19.09
N ARG A 127 21.89 6.43 17.77
CA ARG A 127 20.98 6.94 16.74
C ARG A 127 20.13 5.82 16.16
N SER A 128 18.89 6.18 15.80
CA SER A 128 18.03 5.32 15.02
C SER A 128 18.55 5.17 13.59
N ASP A 129 18.21 4.06 12.95
CA ASP A 129 18.31 3.87 11.50
C ASP A 129 17.02 4.26 10.76
N GLN A 130 15.98 4.67 11.48
CA GLN A 130 14.72 5.11 10.92
C GLN A 130 14.73 6.62 10.66
N THR A 131 14.21 6.99 9.50
CA THR A 131 14.02 8.38 9.10
C THR A 131 12.56 8.60 8.77
N ILE A 132 11.99 9.73 9.21
CA ILE A 132 10.64 10.13 8.84
C ILE A 132 10.74 11.32 7.89
N ILE A 133 10.12 11.23 6.73
CA ILE A 133 10.02 12.35 5.79
C ILE A 133 8.62 12.91 5.88
N ILE A 134 8.51 14.17 6.26
CA ILE A 134 7.26 14.92 6.38
C ILE A 134 7.24 15.96 5.27
N TYR A 135 6.14 16.03 4.51
CA TYR A 135 5.91 17.16 3.62
C TYR A 135 4.86 18.08 4.24
N VAL A 136 5.32 19.18 4.83
CA VAL A 136 4.46 20.20 5.44
C VAL A 136 4.02 21.18 4.35
N PRO A 137 2.72 21.31 4.07
CA PRO A 137 2.26 22.16 2.99
C PRO A 137 2.44 23.65 3.33
N GLN A 138 2.83 24.46 2.33
CA GLN A 138 2.96 25.92 2.50
C GLN A 138 1.61 26.66 2.52
N ARG A 139 0.52 25.97 2.14
CA ARG A 139 -0.83 26.54 2.09
C ARG A 139 -1.63 26.08 3.30
N GLU A 140 -2.22 27.04 3.99
CA GLU A 140 -3.05 26.80 5.18
C GLU A 140 -4.26 25.92 4.81
N GLY A 141 -4.40 24.76 5.48
CA GLY A 141 -5.54 23.85 5.31
C GLY A 141 -5.25 22.49 4.66
N ASP A 142 -4.07 22.31 4.06
CA ASP A 142 -3.61 21.01 3.53
C ASP A 142 -3.12 20.08 4.68
N ARG A 143 -3.25 18.75 4.54
CA ARG A 143 -2.68 17.79 5.52
C ARG A 143 -1.26 17.38 5.12
N PRO A 144 -0.31 17.27 6.06
CA PRO A 144 1.04 16.78 5.78
C PRO A 144 1.08 15.31 5.35
N LEU A 145 1.97 14.98 4.40
CA LEU A 145 2.36 13.60 4.09
C LEU A 145 3.42 13.16 5.10
N VAL A 146 3.30 11.95 5.66
CA VAL A 146 4.33 11.38 6.54
C VAL A 146 4.74 10.02 6.02
N LEU A 147 6.04 9.87 5.74
CA LEU A 147 6.67 8.64 5.26
C LEU A 147 7.69 8.17 6.29
N ARG A 148 7.82 6.86 6.50
CA ARG A 148 8.89 6.23 7.25
C ARG A 148 9.79 5.44 6.30
N THR A 149 11.09 5.62 6.44
CA THR A 149 12.11 4.92 5.67
C THR A 149 13.16 4.29 6.59
N THR A 150 13.76 3.21 6.12
CA THR A 150 14.91 2.55 6.74
C THR A 150 15.89 2.19 5.62
N PRO A 151 17.21 2.35 5.79
CA PRO A 151 18.19 1.98 4.78
C PRO A 151 18.01 0.53 4.30
N GLY A 152 17.74 0.35 3.00
CA GLY A 152 17.52 -0.97 2.39
C GLY A 152 16.14 -1.60 2.65
N GLY A 153 15.26 -0.93 3.38
CA GLY A 153 13.88 -1.35 3.66
C GLY A 153 12.85 -0.70 2.72
N ALA A 154 11.61 -1.20 2.77
CA ALA A 154 10.48 -0.58 2.07
C ALA A 154 10.08 0.74 2.74
N THR A 155 9.71 1.74 1.95
CA THR A 155 9.11 2.98 2.47
C THR A 155 7.67 2.71 2.89
N GLU A 156 7.28 3.16 4.08
CA GLU A 156 5.95 2.99 4.64
C GLU A 156 5.27 4.34 4.80
N VAL A 157 4.00 4.44 4.41
CA VAL A 157 3.22 5.67 4.58
C VAL A 157 2.57 5.65 5.96
N LEU A 158 2.93 6.58 6.83
CA LEU A 158 2.37 6.70 8.17
C LEU A 158 1.16 7.63 8.22
N GLN A 159 1.14 8.64 7.35
CA GLN A 159 0.01 9.56 7.21
C GLN A 159 -0.16 9.94 5.75
N GLU A 160 -1.28 9.53 5.18
CA GLU A 160 -1.69 9.93 3.84
C GLU A 160 -2.29 11.36 3.86
N PRO A 161 -2.09 12.15 2.80
CA PRO A 161 -2.58 13.53 2.78
C PRO A 161 -4.12 13.66 2.71
N ARG A 162 -4.92 12.58 2.51
CA ARG A 162 -6.36 12.73 2.17
C ARG A 162 -7.31 11.66 2.70
N ASP A 163 -8.46 12.16 3.12
CA ASP A 163 -9.76 11.51 2.95
C ASP A 163 -10.28 11.94 1.56
N ASP A 164 -10.64 10.98 0.69
CA ASP A 164 -11.49 11.10 -0.52
C ASP A 164 -11.16 12.11 -1.66
N GLY A 165 -10.27 11.71 -2.60
CA GLY A 165 -10.14 12.24 -3.98
C GLY A 165 -8.70 12.53 -4.46
N VAL A 166 -8.33 12.16 -5.70
CA VAL A 166 -6.98 12.41 -6.26
C VAL A 166 -6.84 13.86 -6.76
N GLY A 167 -6.37 14.77 -5.90
CA GLY A 167 -5.96 16.13 -6.33
C GLY A 167 -5.20 16.94 -5.27
N MET A 168 -4.10 17.57 -5.65
CA MET A 168 -3.22 18.38 -4.79
C MET A 168 -3.51 19.88 -4.96
N GLY A 169 -4.16 20.49 -3.97
CA GLY A 169 -4.66 21.86 -4.06
C GLY A 169 -5.76 21.99 -5.13
N PRO A 170 -5.75 23.05 -5.97
CA PRO A 170 -6.72 23.22 -7.05
C PRO A 170 -6.49 22.22 -8.19
N LEU A 171 -5.32 21.58 -8.29
CA LEU A 171 -5.00 20.61 -9.34
C LEU A 171 -5.46 19.20 -8.96
N SER A 172 -6.43 18.67 -9.69
CA SER A 172 -6.92 17.30 -9.57
C SER A 172 -7.00 16.60 -10.92
N LEU A 173 -6.95 15.27 -10.88
CA LEU A 173 -7.35 14.40 -11.98
C LEU A 173 -8.57 13.60 -11.49
N GLU A 174 -9.76 14.05 -11.89
CA GLU A 174 -11.04 13.52 -11.40
C GLU A 174 -11.55 12.36 -12.26
N THR A 175 -11.25 12.36 -13.55
CA THR A 175 -11.81 11.39 -14.50
C THR A 175 -10.77 10.98 -15.53
N ILE A 176 -10.70 9.67 -15.75
CA ILE A 176 -10.00 9.07 -16.88
C ILE A 176 -11.03 8.25 -17.65
N ASP A 177 -11.33 8.68 -18.87
CA ASP A 177 -12.31 8.06 -19.75
C ASP A 177 -11.71 7.82 -21.13
N TYR A 178 -12.48 7.29 -22.08
CA TYR A 178 -12.03 6.99 -23.43
C TYR A 178 -13.05 7.50 -24.47
N ASP A 179 -12.60 8.29 -25.45
CA ASP A 179 -13.46 8.66 -26.59
C ASP A 179 -13.71 7.47 -27.50
N ASP A 180 -14.58 7.57 -28.50
CA ASP A 180 -14.98 6.52 -29.45
C ASP A 180 -13.82 5.94 -30.29
N GLN A 181 -12.77 6.73 -30.53
CA GLN A 181 -11.55 6.33 -31.23
C GLN A 181 -10.53 5.63 -30.31
N GLY A 182 -10.77 5.62 -29.00
CA GLY A 182 -9.92 4.96 -28.01
C GLY A 182 -8.76 5.82 -27.53
N ALA A 183 -8.81 7.14 -27.76
CA ALA A 183 -7.96 8.08 -27.06
C ALA A 183 -8.42 8.21 -25.60
N VAL A 184 -7.47 8.40 -24.71
CA VAL A 184 -7.74 8.61 -23.28
C VAL A 184 -8.12 10.07 -23.07
N ILE A 185 -9.20 10.30 -22.36
CA ILE A 185 -9.65 11.60 -21.91
C ILE A 185 -9.27 11.74 -20.44
N PHE A 186 -8.42 12.70 -20.15
CA PHE A 186 -8.08 13.13 -18.79
C PHE A 186 -8.87 14.39 -18.47
N ALA A 187 -9.51 14.42 -17.31
CA ALA A 187 -10.22 15.61 -16.84
C ALA A 187 -10.10 15.79 -15.34
N GLY A 188 -10.12 17.05 -14.91
CA GLY A 188 -10.11 17.39 -13.51
C GLY A 188 -10.19 18.88 -13.28
N LYS A 189 -9.64 19.35 -12.17
CA LYS A 189 -9.60 20.78 -11.80
C LYS A 189 -8.18 21.30 -11.74
N ALA A 190 -8.04 22.61 -11.88
CA ALA A 190 -6.83 23.39 -11.74
C ALA A 190 -7.26 24.83 -11.40
N GLU A 191 -6.30 25.70 -11.04
CA GLU A 191 -6.60 27.13 -10.96
C GLU A 191 -7.09 27.64 -12.33
N SER A 192 -8.11 28.50 -12.30
CA SER A 192 -8.70 29.03 -13.52
C SER A 192 -7.67 29.74 -14.40
N GLY A 193 -7.70 29.46 -15.70
CA GLY A 193 -6.80 30.07 -16.68
C GLY A 193 -5.35 29.54 -16.64
N ARG A 194 -5.02 28.59 -15.77
CA ARG A 194 -3.67 28.00 -15.71
C ARG A 194 -3.45 26.91 -16.74
N VAL A 195 -2.20 26.78 -17.15
CA VAL A 195 -1.75 25.67 -18.01
C VAL A 195 -1.58 24.41 -17.18
N VAL A 196 -2.09 23.30 -17.69
CA VAL A 196 -1.92 21.95 -17.15
C VAL A 196 -1.19 21.10 -18.18
N GLN A 197 -0.08 20.49 -17.79
CA GLN A 197 0.74 19.58 -18.60
C GLN A 197 0.61 18.16 -18.09
N LEU A 198 0.57 17.18 -18.99
CA LEU A 198 0.52 15.75 -18.67
C LEU A 198 1.74 15.06 -19.25
N PHE A 199 2.38 14.23 -18.43
CA PHE A 199 3.44 13.32 -18.81
C PHE A 199 3.07 11.89 -18.43
N ALA A 200 3.61 10.91 -19.13
CA ALA A 200 3.48 9.49 -18.83
C ALA A 200 4.87 8.85 -18.88
N ASN A 201 5.30 8.21 -17.79
CA ASN A 201 6.65 7.66 -17.61
C ASN A 201 7.75 8.71 -17.91
N GLY A 202 7.52 9.97 -17.52
CA GLY A 202 8.41 11.10 -17.80
C GLY A 202 8.36 11.66 -19.23
N GLN A 203 7.60 11.05 -20.15
CA GLN A 203 7.44 11.55 -21.52
C GLN A 203 6.24 12.50 -21.62
N PHE A 204 6.42 13.64 -22.28
CA PHE A 204 5.34 14.60 -22.50
C PHE A 204 4.22 14.01 -23.36
N VAL A 205 2.99 14.05 -22.85
CA VAL A 205 1.77 13.55 -23.53
C VAL A 205 1.01 14.71 -24.18
N GLY A 206 0.85 15.81 -23.46
CA GLY A 206 0.13 16.98 -23.95
C GLY A 206 -0.10 18.03 -22.87
N GLN A 207 -0.76 19.13 -23.25
CA GLN A 207 -1.13 20.20 -22.32
C GLN A 207 -2.46 20.83 -22.69
N THR A 208 -3.10 21.46 -21.71
CA THR A 208 -4.37 22.18 -21.86
C THR A 208 -4.39 23.40 -20.93
N THR A 209 -5.41 24.24 -21.04
CA THR A 209 -5.64 25.37 -20.12
C THR A 209 -6.94 25.16 -19.37
N ALA A 210 -6.94 25.39 -18.07
CA ALA A 210 -8.12 25.31 -17.25
C ALA A 210 -9.10 26.44 -17.58
N GLY A 211 -10.39 26.12 -17.65
CA GLY A 211 -11.46 27.06 -17.93
C GLY A 211 -11.68 28.09 -16.82
N GLY A 212 -12.61 29.02 -17.06
CA GLY A 212 -13.07 30.01 -16.07
C GLY A 212 -13.61 29.39 -14.76
N ASP A 213 -14.10 28.17 -14.85
CA ASP A 213 -14.63 27.36 -13.75
C ASP A 213 -13.56 26.46 -13.09
N GLY A 214 -12.30 26.57 -13.52
CA GLY A 214 -11.18 25.75 -13.07
C GLY A 214 -11.18 24.33 -13.63
N ARG A 215 -12.11 23.95 -14.50
CA ARG A 215 -12.11 22.61 -15.10
C ARG A 215 -11.16 22.53 -16.28
N TRP A 216 -10.46 21.43 -16.41
CA TRP A 216 -9.61 21.16 -17.56
C TRP A 216 -9.92 19.79 -18.17
N ARG A 217 -9.62 19.66 -19.46
CA ARG A 217 -9.77 18.42 -20.23
C ARG A 217 -8.64 18.30 -21.24
N LEU A 218 -8.08 17.11 -21.35
CA LEU A 218 -7.03 16.76 -22.30
C LEU A 218 -7.36 15.39 -22.91
N THR A 219 -7.34 15.29 -24.23
CA THR A 219 -7.48 14.01 -24.95
C THR A 219 -6.12 13.61 -25.53
N ALA A 220 -5.70 12.37 -25.32
CA ALA A 220 -4.42 11.87 -25.81
C ALA A 220 -4.47 10.40 -26.25
N THR A 221 -3.77 10.09 -27.33
CA THR A 221 -3.56 8.71 -27.80
C THR A 221 -2.37 8.10 -27.06
N MET A 222 -2.57 6.96 -26.42
CA MET A 222 -1.52 6.24 -25.68
C MET A 222 -1.51 4.77 -26.10
N PRO A 223 -0.38 4.07 -26.16
CA PRO A 223 -0.38 2.61 -26.30
C PRO A 223 -0.95 1.92 -25.05
N PRO A 224 -1.45 0.68 -25.13
CA PRO A 224 -1.69 -0.14 -23.94
C PRO A 224 -0.40 -0.31 -23.11
N GLY A 225 -0.53 -0.35 -21.79
CA GLY A 225 0.60 -0.52 -20.88
C GLY A 225 0.37 0.12 -19.51
N VAL A 226 1.32 -0.11 -18.60
CA VAL A 226 1.38 0.54 -17.29
C VAL A 226 2.17 1.84 -17.40
N TYR A 227 1.60 2.91 -16.86
CA TYR A 227 2.15 4.25 -16.88
C TYR A 227 2.18 4.83 -15.47
N THR A 228 3.17 5.67 -15.23
CA THR A 228 3.16 6.65 -14.16
C THR A 228 2.82 8.00 -14.77
N LEU A 229 1.63 8.52 -14.50
CA LEU A 229 1.19 9.83 -14.97
C LEU A 229 1.73 10.91 -14.05
N HIS A 230 2.26 11.99 -14.63
CA HIS A 230 2.62 13.22 -13.92
C HIS A 230 1.80 14.36 -14.52
N VAL A 231 0.91 14.96 -13.75
CA VAL A 231 0.14 16.15 -14.16
C VAL A 231 0.70 17.35 -13.43
N ILE A 232 1.08 18.40 -14.16
CA ILE A 232 1.71 19.61 -13.64
C ILE A 232 0.89 20.83 -14.00
N GLN A 233 0.50 21.65 -13.03
CA GLN A 233 -0.04 22.99 -13.26
C GLN A 233 1.09 24.01 -13.22
N LEU A 234 1.14 24.93 -14.17
CA LEU A 234 2.10 26.03 -14.21
C LEU A 234 1.53 27.33 -13.60
N ASP A 235 2.39 28.14 -12.99
CA ASP A 235 2.09 29.51 -12.52
C ASP A 235 2.07 30.55 -13.66
N GLU A 236 2.00 31.85 -13.33
CA GLU A 236 1.98 32.97 -14.31
C GLU A 236 3.27 33.07 -15.11
N ASN A 237 4.36 32.55 -14.56
CA ASN A 237 5.69 32.64 -15.11
C ASN A 237 6.10 31.34 -15.83
N GLY A 238 5.18 30.38 -15.96
CA GLY A 238 5.44 29.08 -16.57
C GLY A 238 6.23 28.11 -15.69
N ARG A 239 6.32 28.36 -14.38
CA ARG A 239 6.99 27.47 -13.42
C ARG A 239 5.99 26.48 -12.82
N PRO A 240 6.39 25.24 -12.49
CA PRO A 240 5.52 24.28 -11.81
C PRO A 240 5.02 24.83 -10.47
N ALA A 241 3.69 24.92 -10.32
CA ALA A 241 3.01 25.39 -9.11
C ALA A 241 2.41 24.23 -8.31
N TYR A 242 1.90 23.22 -9.01
CA TYR A 242 1.33 22.00 -8.45
C TYR A 242 1.68 20.82 -9.34
N ALA A 243 1.88 19.65 -8.73
CA ALA A 243 2.09 18.42 -9.46
C ALA A 243 1.38 17.26 -8.75
N ILE A 244 0.80 16.35 -9.51
CA ILE A 244 0.27 15.08 -9.03
C ILE A 244 0.87 13.93 -9.83
N GLU A 245 1.19 12.86 -9.12
CA GLU A 245 1.74 11.63 -9.69
C GLU A 245 0.82 10.46 -9.35
N LEU A 246 0.47 9.65 -10.33
CA LEU A 246 -0.38 8.47 -10.12
C LEU A 246 -0.03 7.33 -11.08
N PRO A 247 -0.13 6.07 -10.64
CA PRO A 247 -0.10 4.93 -11.54
C PRO A 247 -1.39 4.87 -12.37
N PHE A 248 -1.26 4.51 -13.64
CA PHE A 248 -2.35 4.34 -14.60
C PHE A 248 -2.07 3.14 -15.49
N GLU A 249 -2.98 2.18 -15.52
CA GLU A 249 -2.92 1.07 -16.45
C GLU A 249 -3.89 1.31 -17.61
N ARG A 250 -3.35 1.37 -18.83
CA ARG A 250 -4.16 1.33 -20.05
C ARG A 250 -4.25 -0.10 -20.54
N ALA A 251 -5.36 -0.77 -20.24
CA ALA A 251 -5.64 -2.10 -20.78
C ALA A 251 -5.75 -2.08 -22.32
N SER A 252 -5.28 -3.16 -22.95
CA SER A 252 -5.39 -3.36 -24.40
C SER A 252 -6.85 -3.43 -24.84
N LEU A 253 -7.16 -2.88 -26.00
CA LEU A 253 -8.48 -3.05 -26.64
C LEU A 253 -8.68 -4.49 -27.16
N THR A 254 -7.61 -5.29 -27.22
CA THR A 254 -7.57 -6.59 -27.90
C THR A 254 -8.00 -7.77 -27.03
N ASP A 255 -8.09 -7.62 -25.70
CA ASP A 255 -8.34 -8.78 -24.81
C ASP A 255 -9.84 -9.13 -24.63
N ILE A 256 -10.73 -8.42 -25.32
CA ILE A 256 -12.16 -8.76 -25.37
C ILE A 256 -12.41 -9.53 -26.67
N GLU A 257 -12.23 -10.84 -26.60
CA GLU A 257 -12.63 -11.76 -27.67
C GLU A 257 -14.12 -12.07 -27.55
N LEU A 258 -14.89 -11.58 -28.53
CA LEU A 258 -16.26 -12.04 -28.74
C LEU A 258 -16.22 -13.32 -29.57
N ARG A 259 -16.77 -14.40 -29.03
CA ARG A 259 -16.91 -15.69 -29.71
C ARG A 259 -18.37 -16.09 -29.64
N ASP A 260 -18.99 -16.27 -30.81
CA ASP A 260 -20.38 -16.72 -30.95
C ASP A 260 -21.39 -15.93 -30.09
N GLY A 261 -21.29 -14.59 -30.11
CA GLY A 261 -22.18 -13.73 -29.32
C GLY A 261 -21.97 -13.82 -27.81
N LYS A 262 -20.84 -14.36 -27.36
CA LYS A 262 -20.47 -14.47 -25.94
C LYS A 262 -19.12 -13.84 -25.68
N VAL A 263 -18.92 -13.41 -24.44
CA VAL A 263 -17.64 -12.91 -23.94
C VAL A 263 -17.29 -13.60 -22.63
N ILE A 264 -16.00 -13.94 -22.46
CA ILE A 264 -15.48 -14.37 -21.17
C ILE A 264 -14.88 -13.15 -20.49
N VAL A 265 -15.41 -12.78 -19.33
CA VAL A 265 -14.92 -11.64 -18.54
C VAL A 265 -13.49 -11.92 -18.10
N GLN A 266 -12.57 -11.06 -18.49
CA GLN A 266 -11.18 -11.06 -18.04
C GLN A 266 -10.92 -9.94 -17.02
N PRO A 267 -9.85 -10.03 -16.21
CA PRO A 267 -9.43 -8.90 -15.36
C PRO A 267 -9.33 -7.60 -16.18
N GLY A 268 -9.90 -6.51 -15.66
CA GLY A 268 -9.95 -5.22 -16.35
C GLY A 268 -11.09 -5.06 -17.39
N ASN A 269 -11.96 -6.06 -17.57
CA ASN A 269 -13.19 -5.90 -18.33
C ASN A 269 -14.25 -5.13 -17.52
N SER A 270 -15.11 -4.40 -18.22
CA SER A 270 -16.34 -3.81 -17.67
C SER A 270 -17.46 -4.00 -18.68
N LEU A 271 -18.72 -3.99 -18.23
CA LEU A 271 -19.88 -4.10 -19.14
C LEU A 271 -19.86 -3.02 -20.22
N TRP A 272 -19.43 -1.81 -19.86
CA TRP A 272 -19.23 -0.70 -20.79
C TRP A 272 -18.17 -1.02 -21.86
N ARG A 273 -17.01 -1.59 -21.48
CA ARG A 273 -15.96 -1.96 -22.44
C ARG A 273 -16.40 -3.09 -23.36
N ILE A 274 -17.12 -4.08 -22.81
CA ILE A 274 -17.67 -5.19 -23.58
C ILE A 274 -18.71 -4.67 -24.58
N ALA A 275 -19.66 -3.85 -24.14
CA ALA A 275 -20.68 -3.25 -25.01
C ALA A 275 -20.08 -2.36 -26.08
N ARG A 276 -19.05 -1.59 -25.74
CA ARG A 276 -18.32 -0.80 -26.72
C ARG A 276 -17.63 -1.67 -27.77
N ARG A 277 -17.03 -2.80 -27.37
CA ARG A 277 -16.39 -3.73 -28.30
C ARG A 277 -17.40 -4.42 -29.22
N ALA A 278 -18.54 -4.80 -28.66
CA ALA A 278 -19.58 -5.56 -29.35
C ALA A 278 -20.49 -4.69 -30.24
N TYR A 279 -20.83 -3.49 -29.78
CA TYR A 279 -21.86 -2.64 -30.39
C TYR A 279 -21.34 -1.26 -30.83
N GLY A 280 -20.07 -0.96 -30.55
CA GLY A 280 -19.45 0.34 -30.87
C GLY A 280 -19.83 1.47 -29.91
N ARG A 281 -20.77 1.26 -28.98
CA ARG A 281 -21.18 2.26 -27.98
C ARG A 281 -21.18 1.67 -26.57
N GLY A 282 -20.37 2.24 -25.68
CA GLY A 282 -20.28 1.76 -24.31
C GLY A 282 -21.57 1.93 -23.49
N ILE A 283 -22.41 2.91 -23.83
CA ILE A 283 -23.71 3.13 -23.17
C ILE A 283 -24.65 1.93 -23.34
N GLN A 284 -24.44 1.11 -24.37
CA GLN A 284 -25.26 -0.07 -24.65
C GLN A 284 -24.91 -1.25 -23.73
N TYR A 285 -24.16 -1.01 -22.67
CA TYR A 285 -23.93 -1.97 -21.59
C TYR A 285 -25.22 -2.45 -20.94
N THR A 286 -26.28 -1.63 -20.97
CA THR A 286 -27.61 -2.02 -20.49
C THR A 286 -28.17 -3.22 -21.24
N VAL A 287 -27.89 -3.36 -22.54
CA VAL A 287 -28.31 -4.52 -23.34
C VAL A 287 -27.63 -5.80 -22.86
N ILE A 288 -26.35 -5.72 -22.51
CA ILE A 288 -25.60 -6.86 -21.96
C ILE A 288 -26.07 -7.17 -20.54
N TYR A 289 -26.30 -6.13 -19.73
CA TYR A 289 -26.83 -6.28 -18.38
C TYR A 289 -28.19 -6.98 -18.38
N GLU A 290 -29.13 -6.53 -19.22
CA GLU A 290 -30.47 -7.12 -19.34
C GLU A 290 -30.42 -8.59 -19.78
N ALA A 291 -29.56 -8.93 -20.73
CA ALA A 291 -29.40 -10.29 -21.23
C ALA A 291 -28.78 -11.26 -20.22
N ASN A 292 -28.11 -10.75 -19.18
CA ASN A 292 -27.40 -11.53 -18.16
C ASN A 292 -27.81 -11.14 -16.74
N ALA A 293 -29.00 -10.58 -16.56
CA ALA A 293 -29.47 -10.04 -15.28
C ALA A 293 -29.59 -11.13 -14.19
N ASP A 294 -29.67 -12.40 -14.59
CA ASP A 294 -29.62 -13.56 -13.70
C ASP A 294 -28.22 -13.83 -13.12
N GLN A 295 -27.17 -13.39 -13.81
CA GLN A 295 -25.76 -13.56 -13.43
C GLN A 295 -25.14 -12.29 -12.83
N ILE A 296 -25.70 -11.12 -13.13
CA ILE A 296 -25.15 -9.82 -12.74
C ILE A 296 -26.03 -9.17 -11.67
N ARG A 297 -25.61 -9.31 -10.41
CA ARG A 297 -26.29 -8.67 -9.27
C ARG A 297 -26.02 -7.17 -9.20
N ASP A 298 -24.81 -6.76 -9.56
CA ASP A 298 -24.34 -5.38 -9.55
C ASP A 298 -23.64 -5.11 -10.89
N PRO A 299 -24.14 -4.16 -11.71
CA PRO A 299 -23.57 -3.86 -13.02
C PRO A 299 -22.15 -3.27 -12.95
N ASP A 300 -21.76 -2.71 -11.80
CA ASP A 300 -20.41 -2.17 -11.58
C ASP A 300 -19.42 -3.24 -11.11
N LEU A 301 -19.90 -4.45 -10.78
CA LEU A 301 -19.08 -5.53 -10.24
C LEU A 301 -19.29 -6.84 -11.03
N ILE A 302 -18.42 -7.05 -12.01
CA ILE A 302 -18.31 -8.30 -12.77
C ILE A 302 -16.98 -8.99 -12.46
N TYR A 303 -16.99 -10.32 -12.41
CA TYR A 303 -15.88 -11.14 -11.97
C TYR A 303 -15.21 -11.88 -13.13
N PRO A 304 -13.86 -12.03 -13.10
CA PRO A 304 -13.15 -12.85 -14.07
C PRO A 304 -13.69 -14.28 -14.17
N GLY A 305 -13.79 -14.79 -15.41
CA GLY A 305 -14.31 -16.12 -15.71
C GLY A 305 -15.83 -16.20 -15.91
N GLN A 306 -16.58 -15.13 -15.60
CA GLN A 306 -18.00 -15.05 -15.97
C GLN A 306 -18.15 -15.04 -17.49
N ILE A 307 -19.21 -15.67 -17.99
CA ILE A 307 -19.52 -15.72 -19.42
C ILE A 307 -20.81 -14.95 -19.64
N PHE A 308 -20.74 -13.87 -20.41
CA PHE A 308 -21.91 -13.06 -20.72
C PHE A 308 -22.37 -13.28 -22.15
N GLU A 309 -23.69 -13.41 -22.32
CA GLU A 309 -24.36 -13.25 -23.58
C GLU A 309 -24.22 -11.80 -24.04
N VAL A 310 -23.94 -11.62 -25.32
CA VAL A 310 -23.80 -10.32 -25.97
C VAL A 310 -24.74 -10.33 -27.18
N PRO A 311 -26.04 -10.04 -26.97
CA PRO A 311 -27.05 -10.14 -28.02
C PRO A 311 -26.71 -9.27 -29.23
N GLU A 312 -26.86 -9.80 -30.44
CA GLU A 312 -26.89 -8.95 -31.63
C GLU A 312 -28.09 -8.00 -31.53
N GLN A 313 -27.86 -6.71 -31.78
CA GLN A 313 -28.95 -5.75 -31.73
C GLN A 313 -30.00 -6.08 -32.80
N PRO A 314 -31.31 -5.90 -32.50
CA PRO A 314 -32.27 -5.72 -33.57
C PRO A 314 -31.79 -4.53 -34.42
N ALA A 315 -31.66 -4.72 -35.74
CA ALA A 315 -31.31 -3.63 -36.64
C ALA A 315 -32.26 -2.45 -36.41
N GLU A 316 -31.73 -1.28 -36.04
CA GLU A 316 -32.52 -0.05 -35.93
C GLU A 316 -33.23 0.19 -37.27
N GLU A 317 -34.55 0.14 -37.25
CA GLU A 317 -35.39 0.47 -38.40
C GLU A 317 -35.10 1.94 -38.78
N PRO A 318 -34.76 2.24 -40.05
CA PRO A 318 -34.33 3.58 -40.42
C PRO A 318 -35.47 4.57 -40.16
N ALA A 319 -35.17 5.61 -39.37
CA ALA A 319 -36.10 6.69 -39.09
C ALA A 319 -36.57 7.33 -40.41
N GLN A 320 -37.89 7.33 -40.62
CA GLN A 320 -38.59 7.94 -41.76
C GLN A 320 -38.60 9.47 -41.68
#